data_AF-A0A0P9D501-F1
#
_entry.id   AF-A0A0P9D501-F1
#
_cell.length_a   1.000
_cell.length_b   1.000
_cell.length_c   1.000
_cell.angle_alpha   90.00
_cell.angle_beta   90.00
_cell.angle_gamma   90.00
#
_symmetry.space_group_name_H-M   'P 1'
#
loop_
_entity.id
_entity.type
_entity.pdbx_description
1 polymer ?
#
loop_
_entity_poly.entity_id
_entity_poly.type
_entity_poly.pdbx_seq_one_letter_code
_entity_poly.pdbx_strand_id
1 'polypeptide(L)'
;MSDERGYMYRVARADKQQLQDVIAMHLGESGWTFGGATQWDFDPYVDDKHTHLRDITPIVPGEQVNIKGDFGYAFNKDIEIRWKRRDDAAYDVLILSETPLSIAGAVELCVRHWDIQTQSWVESEWTTQRPDVAAIHQTAGRPSLLYINYCAPNGAVQFQRLAGEK
;
A
#
# COMPACT_ATOMS: atom_id res chain seq x y z
N MET A 1 -3.53 -14.74 17.78
CA MET A 1 -3.65 -14.19 16.41
C MET A 1 -4.93 -14.75 15.82
N SER A 2 -5.91 -13.89 15.54
CA SER A 2 -7.02 -14.27 14.66
C SER A 2 -6.50 -14.18 13.23
N ASP A 3 -6.68 -15.26 12.46
CA ASP A 3 -6.47 -15.21 11.02
C ASP A 3 -7.76 -14.68 10.40
N GLU A 4 -7.70 -13.46 9.88
CA GLU A 4 -8.81 -12.83 9.16
C GLU A 4 -8.52 -12.88 7.65
N ARG A 5 -9.54 -12.70 6.82
CA ARG A 5 -9.33 -12.64 5.37
C ARG A 5 -8.74 -11.28 4.98
N GLY A 6 -7.67 -11.29 4.21
CA GLY A 6 -7.15 -10.11 3.52
C GLY A 6 -7.64 -10.04 2.08
N TYR A 7 -7.76 -8.83 1.56
CA TYR A 7 -8.05 -8.57 0.15
C TYR A 7 -6.91 -7.76 -0.44
N MET A 8 -6.45 -8.17 -1.62
CA MET A 8 -5.42 -7.46 -2.37
C MET A 8 -5.93 -7.23 -3.77
N TYR A 9 -5.82 -6.01 -4.28
CA TYR A 9 -6.27 -5.65 -5.61
C TYR A 9 -5.16 -4.95 -6.39
N ARG A 10 -5.18 -5.08 -7.72
CA ARG A 10 -4.25 -4.39 -8.59
C ARG A 10 -4.96 -3.69 -9.74
N VAL A 11 -4.63 -2.42 -9.94
CA VAL A 11 -4.92 -1.67 -11.17
C VAL A 11 -3.60 -1.52 -11.92
N ALA A 12 -3.37 -2.35 -12.94
CA ALA A 12 -2.05 -2.47 -13.56
C ALA A 12 -1.61 -1.22 -14.36
N ARG A 13 -2.57 -0.41 -14.82
CA ARG A 13 -2.38 0.83 -15.59
C ARG A 13 -3.45 1.86 -15.21
N ALA A 14 -3.39 2.39 -13.99
CA ALA A 14 -4.22 3.52 -13.59
C ALA A 14 -3.65 4.81 -14.17
N ASP A 15 -4.48 5.68 -14.73
CA ASP A 15 -4.03 7.04 -15.02
C ASP A 15 -3.99 7.90 -13.73
N LYS A 16 -3.51 9.14 -13.88
CA LYS A 16 -3.39 10.09 -12.76
C LYS A 16 -4.73 10.31 -12.04
N GLN A 17 -5.82 10.47 -12.79
CA GLN A 17 -7.13 10.78 -12.23
C GLN A 17 -7.71 9.55 -11.53
N GLN A 18 -7.61 8.38 -12.14
CA GLN A 18 -8.06 7.12 -11.55
C GLN A 18 -7.34 6.84 -10.23
N LEU A 19 -6.02 7.08 -10.13
CA LEU A 19 -5.29 6.93 -8.86
C LEU A 19 -5.83 7.90 -7.79
N GLN A 20 -6.05 9.16 -8.14
CA GLN A 20 -6.63 10.15 -7.21
C GLN A 20 -8.03 9.74 -6.74
N ASP A 21 -8.87 9.26 -7.65
CA ASP A 21 -10.23 8.82 -7.34
C ASP A 21 -10.23 7.60 -6.41
N VAL A 22 -9.33 6.63 -6.65
CA VAL A 22 -9.17 5.45 -5.78
C VAL A 22 -8.72 5.87 -4.38
N ILE A 23 -7.77 6.80 -4.27
CA ILE A 23 -7.32 7.34 -2.98
C ILE A 23 -8.48 8.03 -2.27
N ALA A 24 -9.14 8.98 -2.93
CA ALA A 24 -10.22 9.77 -2.34
C ALA A 24 -11.41 8.91 -1.90
N MET A 25 -11.79 7.93 -2.72
CA MET A 25 -12.95 7.07 -2.46
C MET A 25 -12.74 6.15 -1.27
N HIS A 26 -11.53 5.61 -1.08
CA HIS A 26 -11.31 4.55 -0.10
C HIS A 26 -10.54 4.97 1.16
N LEU A 27 -9.69 6.00 1.08
CA LEU A 27 -9.02 6.56 2.27
C LEU A 27 -9.82 7.70 2.89
N GLY A 28 -10.64 8.38 2.10
CA GLY A 28 -11.37 9.57 2.54
C GLY A 28 -10.44 10.68 3.00
N GLU A 29 -10.85 11.39 4.05
CA GLU A 29 -10.14 12.54 4.63
C GLU A 29 -9.26 12.17 5.83
N SER A 30 -9.20 10.89 6.21
CA SER A 30 -8.46 10.41 7.37
C SER A 30 -7.43 9.38 6.94
N GLY A 31 -6.18 9.81 6.86
CA GLY A 31 -5.08 8.94 6.48
C GLY A 31 -3.75 9.66 6.44
N TRP A 32 -2.74 8.92 6.02
CA TRP A 32 -1.38 9.38 5.88
C TRP A 32 -0.89 9.07 4.48
N THR A 33 0.04 9.87 3.97
CA THR A 33 0.69 9.62 2.69
C THR A 33 2.17 9.94 2.75
N PHE A 34 2.94 9.20 1.95
CA PHE A 34 4.34 9.46 1.67
C PHE A 34 4.68 8.93 0.28
N GLY A 35 5.85 9.26 -0.23
CA GLY A 35 6.32 8.71 -1.49
C GLY A 35 7.72 9.12 -1.80
N GLY A 36 8.13 8.96 -3.05
CA GLY A 36 9.48 9.32 -3.43
C GLY A 36 9.72 9.31 -4.92
N ALA A 37 10.93 9.74 -5.24
CA ALA A 37 11.51 9.84 -6.56
C ALA A 37 12.82 9.06 -6.58
N THR A 38 13.07 8.37 -7.67
CA THR A 38 14.32 7.66 -7.97
C THR A 38 14.78 7.93 -9.40
N GLN A 39 13.84 8.21 -10.31
CA GLN A 39 14.10 8.53 -11.72
C GLN A 39 13.30 9.75 -12.16
N TRP A 40 12.03 9.85 -11.75
CA TRP A 40 11.12 10.92 -12.11
C TRP A 40 11.08 11.98 -11.02
N ASP A 41 11.04 13.25 -11.39
CA ASP A 41 11.10 14.37 -10.43
C ASP A 41 12.33 14.30 -9.51
N PHE A 42 13.42 13.69 -10.00
CA PHE A 42 14.71 13.59 -9.35
C PHE A 42 15.63 14.70 -9.86
N ASP A 43 16.03 15.61 -8.98
CA ASP A 43 17.06 16.61 -9.27
C ASP A 43 18.40 16.18 -8.65
N PRO A 44 19.37 15.69 -9.45
CA PRO A 44 20.68 15.25 -8.95
C PRO A 44 21.53 16.38 -8.36
N TYR A 45 21.15 17.65 -8.58
CA TYR A 45 21.94 18.82 -8.20
C TYR A 45 21.44 19.50 -6.92
N VAL A 46 20.35 19.00 -6.32
CA VAL A 46 19.93 19.43 -4.98
C VAL A 46 20.76 18.65 -3.95
N ASP A 47 21.64 19.35 -3.23
CA ASP A 47 22.65 18.79 -2.31
C ASP A 47 22.05 18.30 -0.97
N ASP A 48 20.84 17.76 -1.01
CA ASP A 48 20.24 17.08 0.13
C ASP A 48 19.89 15.63 -0.27
N LYS A 49 20.65 14.69 0.28
CA LYS A 49 20.49 13.25 0.03
C LYS A 49 19.13 12.72 0.52
N HIS A 50 18.36 13.54 1.23
CA HIS A 50 17.01 13.25 1.71
C HIS A 50 15.89 13.76 0.79
N THR A 51 16.17 14.56 -0.24
CA THR A 51 15.12 15.26 -1.02
C THR A 51 14.19 14.36 -1.82
N HIS A 52 14.56 13.10 -2.04
CA HIS A 52 13.80 12.21 -2.93
C HIS A 52 12.88 11.23 -2.19
N LEU A 53 12.96 11.16 -0.86
CA LEU A 53 11.95 10.53 -0.03
C LEU A 53 11.12 11.65 0.61
N ARG A 54 9.81 11.56 0.48
CA ARG A 54 8.87 12.52 1.04
C ARG A 54 8.44 12.07 2.42
N ASP A 55 8.23 13.04 3.30
CA ASP A 55 7.73 12.80 4.66
C ASP A 55 6.38 12.08 4.66
N ILE A 56 6.17 11.30 5.72
CA ILE A 56 4.85 10.81 6.10
C ILE A 56 4.06 12.00 6.63
N THR A 57 3.01 12.38 5.90
CA THR A 57 2.17 13.55 6.20
C THR A 57 0.70 13.13 6.25
N PRO A 58 -0.12 13.76 7.10
CA PRO A 58 -1.56 13.50 7.11
C PRO A 58 -2.18 13.96 5.78
N ILE A 59 -3.18 13.23 5.30
CA ILE A 59 -3.98 13.67 4.16
C ILE A 59 -4.84 14.85 4.62
N VAL A 60 -4.72 15.97 3.92
CA VAL A 60 -5.48 17.19 4.22
C VAL A 60 -6.85 17.09 3.56
N PRO A 61 -7.96 17.26 4.31
CA PRO A 61 -9.30 17.28 3.74
C PRO A 61 -9.44 18.27 2.58
N GLY A 62 -10.00 17.82 1.45
CA GLY A 62 -10.19 18.64 0.26
C GLY A 62 -8.94 18.87 -0.61
N GLU A 63 -7.76 18.39 -0.20
CA GLU A 63 -6.55 18.44 -1.01
C GLU A 63 -6.27 17.10 -1.71
N GLN A 64 -5.75 17.18 -2.95
CA GLN A 64 -5.31 15.99 -3.66
C GLN A 64 -3.99 15.48 -3.10
N VAL A 65 -3.89 14.16 -2.90
CA VAL A 65 -2.64 13.52 -2.48
C VAL A 65 -1.55 13.75 -3.53
N ASN A 66 -0.35 14.12 -3.10
CA ASN A 66 0.77 14.32 -4.01
C ASN A 66 1.30 12.99 -4.56
N ILE A 67 0.89 12.64 -5.79
CA ILE A 67 1.30 11.41 -6.50
C ILE A 67 2.49 11.60 -7.46
N LYS A 68 3.22 12.72 -7.34
CA LYS A 68 4.43 12.97 -8.15
C LYS A 68 5.54 11.95 -7.84
N GLY A 69 6.60 11.92 -8.64
CA GLY A 69 7.72 10.98 -8.49
C GLY A 69 7.44 9.56 -8.99
N ASP A 70 8.21 8.61 -8.46
CA ASP A 70 8.26 7.22 -8.91
C ASP A 70 7.31 6.30 -8.15
N PHE A 71 7.08 6.57 -6.87
CA PHE A 71 6.24 5.73 -6.04
C PHE A 71 5.60 6.51 -4.91
N GLY A 72 4.57 5.91 -4.31
CA GLY A 72 4.01 6.42 -3.09
C GLY A 72 3.01 5.48 -2.45
N TYR A 73 2.57 5.92 -1.28
CA TYR A 73 1.74 5.18 -0.36
C TYR A 73 0.72 6.15 0.21
N ALA A 74 -0.50 5.68 0.38
CA ALA A 74 -1.53 6.34 1.14
C ALA A 74 -2.27 5.29 1.97
N PHE A 75 -2.43 5.51 3.27
CA PHE A 75 -2.91 4.48 4.18
C PHE A 75 -3.71 5.06 5.35
N ASN A 76 -4.61 4.25 5.88
CA ASN A 76 -5.26 4.45 7.15
C ASN A 76 -5.42 3.09 7.86
N LYS A 77 -6.21 3.04 8.95
CA LYS A 77 -6.40 1.80 9.70
C LYS A 77 -7.06 0.67 8.89
N ASP A 78 -7.82 0.99 7.84
CA ASP A 78 -8.70 0.05 7.11
C ASP A 78 -8.12 -0.36 5.76
N ILE A 79 -7.41 0.56 5.08
CA ILE A 79 -6.85 0.33 3.74
C ILE A 79 -5.45 0.92 3.57
N GLU A 80 -4.65 0.32 2.67
CA GLU A 80 -3.44 0.92 2.11
C GLU A 80 -3.47 0.85 0.58
N ILE A 81 -3.08 1.95 -0.06
CA ILE A 81 -2.91 2.07 -1.50
C ILE A 81 -1.45 2.41 -1.76
N ARG A 82 -0.80 1.61 -2.62
CA ARG A 82 0.58 1.80 -3.07
C ARG A 82 0.56 2.02 -4.56
N TRP A 83 1.40 2.91 -5.06
CA TRP A 83 1.57 3.09 -6.49
C TRP A 83 3.03 3.14 -6.88
N LYS A 84 3.30 2.69 -8.10
CA LYS A 84 4.57 2.90 -8.80
C LYS A 84 4.27 3.48 -10.18
N ARG A 85 4.90 4.60 -10.52
CA ARG A 85 4.84 5.19 -11.85
C ARG A 85 5.46 4.22 -12.86
N ARG A 86 4.75 3.98 -13.96
CA ARG A 86 5.22 3.13 -15.07
C ARG A 86 5.82 3.95 -16.18
N ASP A 87 5.13 5.02 -16.53
CA ASP A 87 5.44 5.92 -17.64
C ASP A 87 4.80 7.30 -17.38
N ASP A 88 4.75 8.16 -18.40
CA ASP A 88 4.21 9.51 -18.26
C ASP A 88 2.71 9.58 -17.98
N ALA A 89 1.97 8.54 -18.36
CA ALA A 89 0.51 8.52 -18.31
C ALA A 89 -0.05 7.54 -17.27
N ALA A 90 0.74 6.57 -16.80
CA ALA A 90 0.22 5.45 -16.03
C ALA A 90 1.02 5.08 -14.77
N TYR A 91 0.28 4.56 -13.81
CA TYR A 91 0.72 3.99 -12.54
C TYR A 91 0.28 2.53 -12.44
N ASP A 92 1.11 1.71 -11.79
CA ASP A 92 0.74 0.39 -11.30
C ASP A 92 0.32 0.54 -9.84
N VAL A 93 -0.93 0.22 -9.51
CA VAL A 93 -1.52 0.48 -8.19
C VAL A 93 -1.84 -0.85 -7.51
N LEU A 94 -1.37 -0.99 -6.28
CA LEU A 94 -1.66 -2.12 -5.39
C LEU A 94 -2.48 -1.62 -4.21
N ILE A 95 -3.62 -2.26 -3.94
CA ILE A 95 -4.53 -1.90 -2.85
C ILE A 95 -4.64 -3.09 -1.89
N LEU A 96 -4.49 -2.85 -0.59
CA LEU A 96 -4.60 -3.85 0.47
C LEU A 96 -5.71 -3.44 1.45
N SER A 97 -6.66 -4.33 1.74
CA SER A 97 -7.82 -4.06 2.60
C SER A 97 -8.20 -5.28 3.43
N GLU A 98 -8.70 -5.07 4.65
CA GLU A 98 -9.32 -6.13 5.47
C GLU A 98 -10.79 -6.36 5.09
N THR A 99 -11.37 -5.50 4.25
CA THR A 99 -12.76 -5.60 3.77
C THR A 99 -12.81 -5.69 2.24
N PRO A 100 -13.82 -6.37 1.66
CA PRO A 100 -13.98 -6.41 0.21
C PRO A 100 -14.28 -5.02 -0.36
N LEU A 101 -13.66 -4.69 -1.48
CA LEU A 101 -13.79 -3.38 -2.14
C LEU A 101 -14.23 -3.56 -3.59
N SER A 102 -15.00 -2.60 -4.10
CA SER A 102 -15.30 -2.49 -5.52
C SER A 102 -14.49 -1.35 -6.12
N ILE A 103 -13.46 -1.69 -6.90
CA ILE A 103 -12.54 -0.72 -7.50
C ILE A 103 -12.58 -0.91 -9.02
N ALA A 104 -12.97 0.15 -9.75
CA ALA A 104 -13.07 0.10 -11.19
C ALA A 104 -11.72 -0.24 -11.85
N GLY A 105 -11.71 -1.26 -12.70
CA GLY A 105 -10.51 -1.72 -13.41
C GLY A 105 -9.50 -2.49 -12.55
N ALA A 106 -9.82 -2.77 -11.28
CA ALA A 106 -8.97 -3.58 -10.42
C ALA A 106 -9.24 -5.08 -10.60
N VAL A 107 -8.18 -5.87 -10.45
CA VAL A 107 -8.24 -7.34 -10.35
C VAL A 107 -7.87 -7.73 -8.92
N GLU A 108 -8.70 -8.53 -8.26
CA GLU A 108 -8.35 -9.14 -6.98
C GLU A 108 -7.19 -10.14 -7.20
N LEU A 109 -6.12 -9.99 -6.44
CA LEU A 109 -4.94 -10.84 -6.50
C LEU A 109 -5.08 -11.97 -5.48
N CYS A 110 -4.95 -13.20 -5.94
CA CYS A 110 -4.80 -14.38 -5.09
C CYS A 110 -3.32 -14.70 -4.85
N VAL A 111 -3.04 -15.45 -3.79
CA VAL A 111 -1.70 -16.01 -3.55
C VAL A 111 -1.60 -17.38 -4.19
N ARG A 112 -0.66 -17.50 -5.13
CA ARG A 112 -0.37 -18.78 -5.79
C ARG A 112 0.61 -19.59 -4.96
N HIS A 113 0.29 -20.84 -4.66
CA HIS A 113 1.16 -21.72 -3.87
C HIS A 113 1.17 -23.15 -4.42
N TRP A 114 2.22 -23.89 -4.08
CA TRP A 114 2.34 -25.30 -4.43
C TRP A 114 1.59 -26.15 -3.41
N ASP A 115 0.57 -26.85 -3.86
CA ASP A 115 -0.16 -27.82 -3.04
C ASP A 115 0.56 -29.18 -3.14
N ILE A 116 1.07 -29.66 -2.00
CA ILE A 116 1.81 -30.91 -1.90
C ILE A 116 0.88 -32.13 -2.11
N GLN A 117 -0.39 -32.03 -1.74
CA GLN A 117 -1.37 -33.11 -1.87
C GLN A 117 -1.79 -33.30 -3.33
N THR A 118 -2.06 -32.20 -4.03
CA THR A 118 -2.47 -32.24 -5.43
C THR A 118 -1.30 -32.15 -6.42
N GLN A 119 -0.09 -31.89 -5.94
CA GLN A 119 1.13 -31.65 -6.73
C GLN A 119 0.90 -30.63 -7.85
N SER A 120 0.22 -29.54 -7.52
CA SER A 120 -0.14 -28.52 -8.49
C SER A 120 -0.03 -27.12 -7.90
N TRP A 121 0.11 -26.12 -8.76
CA TRP A 121 0.02 -24.73 -8.34
C TRP A 121 -1.45 -24.31 -8.28
N VAL A 122 -1.90 -23.91 -7.10
CA VAL A 122 -3.28 -23.46 -6.88
C VAL A 122 -3.29 -22.03 -6.35
N GLU A 123 -4.42 -21.35 -6.56
CA GLU A 123 -4.67 -20.02 -6.01
C GLU A 123 -5.38 -20.13 -4.67
N SER A 124 -5.13 -19.18 -3.78
CA SER A 124 -5.80 -19.07 -2.50
C SER A 124 -5.99 -17.62 -2.09
N GLU A 125 -6.90 -17.41 -1.16
CA GLU A 125 -7.16 -16.12 -0.55
C GLU A 125 -6.01 -15.75 0.39
N TRP A 126 -5.86 -14.45 0.64
CA TRP A 126 -4.90 -13.95 1.61
C TRP A 126 -5.46 -14.09 3.03
N THR A 127 -4.62 -14.47 3.98
CA THR A 127 -4.91 -14.31 5.40
C THR A 127 -4.15 -13.12 5.95
N THR A 128 -4.74 -12.43 6.92
CA THR A 128 -4.13 -11.31 7.63
C THR A 128 -3.83 -11.66 9.08
N GLN A 129 -2.73 -11.13 9.58
CA GLN A 129 -2.35 -11.24 10.99
C GLN A 129 -1.97 -9.87 11.53
N ARG A 130 -2.65 -9.46 12.59
CA ARG A 130 -2.36 -8.23 13.33
C ARG A 130 -1.45 -8.55 14.52
N PRO A 131 -0.20 -8.06 14.56
CA PRO A 131 0.67 -8.27 15.71
C PRO A 131 0.16 -7.46 16.92
N ASP A 132 0.11 -8.10 18.09
CA ASP A 132 -0.40 -7.45 19.32
C ASP A 132 0.57 -6.38 19.88
N VAL A 133 1.87 -6.57 19.67
CA VAL A 133 2.94 -5.75 20.28
C VAL A 133 3.93 -5.16 19.28
N ALA A 134 3.97 -5.66 18.05
CA ALA A 134 4.95 -5.23 17.07
C ALA A 134 4.46 -4.00 16.29
N ALA A 135 5.32 -2.98 16.23
CA ALA A 135 5.11 -1.74 15.49
C ALA A 135 6.44 -1.28 14.90
N ILE A 136 6.39 -0.48 13.84
CA ILE A 136 7.58 0.17 13.28
C ILE A 136 7.88 1.37 14.15
N HIS A 137 9.00 1.31 14.89
CA HIS A 137 9.48 2.44 15.66
C HIS A 137 9.96 3.54 14.74
N GLN A 138 9.41 4.75 14.92
CA GLN A 138 9.87 5.95 14.25
C GLN A 138 10.92 6.67 15.11
N THR A 139 11.84 7.38 14.47
CA THR A 139 12.81 8.25 15.14
C THR A 139 12.21 9.63 15.42
N ALA A 140 12.95 10.50 16.12
CA ALA A 140 12.56 11.89 16.40
C ALA A 140 11.25 12.07 17.19
N GLY A 141 10.90 11.10 18.06
CA GLY A 141 9.74 11.21 18.95
C GLY A 141 8.37 11.04 18.28
N ARG A 142 8.34 10.54 17.04
CA ARG A 142 7.07 10.25 16.34
C ARG A 142 6.41 8.97 16.87
N PRO A 143 5.07 8.85 16.81
CA PRO A 143 4.36 7.62 17.19
C PRO A 143 4.83 6.41 16.39
N SER A 144 4.73 5.21 16.96
CA SER A 144 5.08 3.99 16.21
C SER A 144 3.98 3.65 15.21
N LEU A 145 4.35 3.14 14.03
CA LEU A 145 3.36 2.71 13.02
C LEU A 145 2.93 1.27 13.27
N LEU A 146 1.63 1.06 13.37
CA LEU A 146 1.03 -0.27 13.39
C LEU A 146 1.05 -0.86 11.97
N TYR A 147 1.16 -2.18 11.88
CA TYR A 147 1.10 -2.88 10.59
C TYR A 147 0.34 -4.20 10.70
N ILE A 148 -0.07 -4.72 9.55
CA ILE A 148 -0.78 -5.99 9.40
C ILE A 148 -0.04 -6.84 8.38
N ASN A 149 0.23 -8.08 8.71
CA ASN A 149 0.87 -9.01 7.80
C ASN A 149 -0.17 -9.64 6.88
N TYR A 150 0.14 -9.73 5.59
CA TYR A 150 -0.58 -10.53 4.62
C TYR A 150 0.22 -11.80 4.36
N CYS A 151 -0.38 -12.94 4.65
CA CYS A 151 0.28 -14.23 4.69
C CYS A 151 -0.19 -15.11 3.52
N ALA A 152 0.75 -15.88 3.00
CA ALA A 152 0.44 -17.02 2.14
C ALA A 152 -0.21 -18.15 2.97
N PRO A 153 -0.81 -19.18 2.33
CA PRO A 153 -1.57 -20.21 3.06
C PRO A 153 -0.72 -21.05 4.01
N ASN A 154 0.59 -21.09 3.81
CA ASN A 154 1.55 -21.72 4.73
C ASN A 154 1.95 -20.82 5.92
N GLY A 155 1.31 -19.67 6.10
CA GLY A 155 1.61 -18.69 7.15
C GLY A 155 2.80 -17.78 6.87
N ALA A 156 3.44 -17.89 5.70
CA ALA A 156 4.58 -17.04 5.36
C ALA A 156 4.12 -15.62 5.00
N VAL A 157 4.62 -14.62 5.73
CA VAL A 157 4.36 -13.19 5.44
C VAL A 157 4.91 -12.84 4.06
N GLN A 158 4.05 -12.30 3.19
CA GLN A 158 4.42 -11.81 1.85
C GLN A 158 4.39 -10.29 1.77
N PHE A 159 3.47 -9.65 2.48
CA PHE A 159 3.34 -8.19 2.52
C PHE A 159 3.05 -7.71 3.94
N GLN A 160 3.42 -6.46 4.23
CA GLN A 160 3.08 -5.77 5.46
C GLN A 160 2.34 -4.48 5.13
N ARG A 161 1.07 -4.37 5.53
CA ARG A 161 0.20 -3.22 5.33
C ARG A 161 0.33 -2.24 6.49
N LEU A 162 0.56 -0.95 6.23
CA LEU A 162 0.53 0.08 7.28
C LEU A 162 -0.91 0.32 7.75
N ALA A 163 -1.10 0.38 9.07
CA ALA A 163 -2.43 0.43 9.71
C ALA A 163 -2.60 1.63 10.67
N GLY A 164 -1.82 2.71 10.45
CA GLY A 164 -1.87 3.93 11.25
C GLY A 164 -0.85 3.98 12.38
N GLU A 165 -1.07 4.88 13.33
CA GLU A 165 -0.21 5.10 14.49
C GLU A 165 -0.75 4.39 15.75
N LYS A 166 0.15 4.03 16.66
CA LYS A 166 -0.16 3.46 17.99
C LYS A 166 -0.36 4.54 19.04
#